data_AF-A0A4V1V4N4-F1
#
_entry.id   AF-A0A4V1V4N4-F1
#
_cell.length_a   1.000
_cell.length_b   1.000
_cell.length_c   1.000
_cell.angle_alpha   90.00
_cell.angle_beta   90.00
_cell.angle_gamma   90.00
#
_symmetry.space_group_name_H-M   'P 1'
#
loop_
_entity.id
_entity.type
_entity.pdbx_description
1 polymer ?
#
loop_
_entity_poly.entity_id
_entity_poly.type
_entity_poly.pdbx_seq_one_letter_code
_entity_poly.pdbx_strand_id
1 'polypeptide(L)' 'MTDAPRLIGRKEAAAYCGIAESTFSLWVATHKMPTTIPGTRKWDKRAIDAKLDEISGLDGNDDEDPYDKWERENSDN' A
#
# COMPACT_ATOMS: atom_id res chain seq x y z
N MET A 1 14.73 -20.62 6.04
CA MET A 1 13.61 -19.67 6.09
C MET A 1 14.08 -18.47 6.88
N THR A 2 14.42 -17.38 6.22
CA THR A 2 14.75 -16.13 6.92
C THR A 2 13.43 -15.42 7.21
N ASP A 3 12.87 -15.63 8.40
CA ASP A 3 11.80 -14.81 8.95
C ASP A 3 12.28 -13.37 9.02
N ALA A 4 12.14 -12.65 7.90
CA ALA A 4 12.44 -11.24 7.85
C ALA A 4 11.56 -10.55 8.91
N PRO A 5 12.14 -9.68 9.75
CA PRO A 5 11.38 -9.03 10.81
C PRO A 5 10.15 -8.34 10.20
N ARG A 6 8.97 -8.63 10.76
CA ARG A 6 7.69 -8.06 10.29
C ARG A 6 7.70 -6.53 10.29
N LEU A 7 8.50 -5.96 11.20
CA LEU A 7 8.69 -4.54 11.40
C LEU A 7 9.88 -4.03 10.60
N ILE A 8 9.59 -3.18 9.62
CA ILE A 8 10.59 -2.55 8.75
C ILE A 8 10.74 -1.06 9.03
N GLY A 9 11.93 -0.53 8.76
CA GLY A 9 12.19 0.91 8.85
C GLY A 9 11.62 1.68 7.66
N ARG A 10 11.68 3.02 7.72
CA ARG A 10 11.18 3.91 6.66
C ARG A 10 11.79 3.59 5.28
N LYS A 11 13.11 3.40 5.24
CA LYS A 11 13.84 3.11 4.00
C LYS A 11 13.44 1.77 3.40
N GLU A 12 13.27 0.76 4.24
CA GLU A 12 12.82 -0.56 3.82
C GLU A 12 11.36 -0.54 3.35
N ALA A 13 10.50 0.23 4.02
CA ALA A 13 9.10 0.39 3.63
C ALA A 13 8.96 1.11 2.28
N ALA A 14 9.73 2.18 2.08
CA ALA A 14 9.80 2.88 0.81
C ALA A 14 10.32 1.97 -0.31
N ALA A 15 11.40 1.21 -0.05
CA ALA A 15 11.94 0.24 -0.99
C ALA A 15 10.96 -0.90 -1.31
N TYR A 16 10.22 -1.37 -0.30
CA TYR A 16 9.19 -2.40 -0.44
C TYR A 16 8.04 -1.92 -1.34
N CYS A 17 7.59 -0.67 -1.15
CA CYS A 17 6.58 -0.04 -2.01
C CYS A 17 7.13 0.44 -3.37
N GLY A 18 8.44 0.33 -3.63
CA GLY A 18 9.06 0.81 -4.89
C GLY A 18 9.06 2.33 -5.07
N ILE A 19 8.95 3.11 -3.98
CA ILE A 19 8.87 4.58 -4.01
C ILE A 19 10.01 5.24 -3.22
N ALA A 20 10.20 6.55 -3.41
CA ALA A 20 11.17 7.32 -2.63
C ALA A 20 10.73 7.47 -1.15
N GLU A 21 11.70 7.57 -0.23
CA GLU A 21 11.43 7.75 1.22
C GLU A 21 10.61 8.99 1.54
N SER A 22 10.79 10.06 0.75
CA SER A 22 9.99 11.29 0.83
C SER A 22 8.54 11.05 0.43
N THR A 23 8.29 10.31 -0.66
CA THR A 23 6.95 9.91 -1.11
C THR A 23 6.27 9.03 -0.08
N PHE A 24 7.00 8.06 0.50
CA PHE A 24 6.47 7.23 1.57
C PHE A 24 6.08 8.06 2.80
N SER A 25 6.91 9.04 3.19
CA SER A 25 6.59 9.96 4.29
C SER A 25 5.35 10.81 3.98
N LEU A 26 5.17 11.25 2.73
CA LEU A 26 3.97 11.95 2.28
C LEU A 26 2.73 11.05 2.35
N TRP A 27 2.83 9.78 1.96
CA TRP A 27 1.71 8.84 2.02
C TRP A 27 1.28 8.56 3.46
N VAL A 28 2.24 8.45 4.39
CA VAL A 28 1.94 8.35 5.83
C VAL A 28 1.29 9.64 6.35
N ALA A 29 1.77 10.81 5.95
CA ALA A 29 1.19 12.10 6.35
C ALA A 29 -0.23 12.34 5.78
N THR A 30 -0.48 11.86 4.58
CA THR A 30 -1.79 11.92 3.90
C THR A 30 -2.72 10.77 4.27
N HIS A 31 -2.34 9.95 5.25
CA HIS A 31 -3.11 8.80 5.74
C HIS A 31 -3.40 7.72 4.68
N LYS A 32 -2.69 7.74 3.54
CA LYS A 32 -2.74 6.68 2.53
C LYS A 32 -2.01 5.42 3.01
N MET A 33 -0.95 5.59 3.78
CA MET A 33 -0.16 4.50 4.36
C MET A 33 -0.36 4.42 5.87
N PRO A 34 -0.14 3.24 6.48
CA PRO A 34 -0.30 3.10 7.93
C PRO A 34 0.70 3.99 8.67
N THR A 35 0.26 4.52 9.81
CA THR A 35 1.14 5.25 10.72
C THR A 35 2.15 4.30 11.37
N THR A 36 3.26 4.86 11.86
CA THR A 36 4.24 4.07 12.61
C THR A 36 3.60 3.43 13.83
N ILE A 37 4.01 2.20 14.16
CA ILE A 37 3.51 1.53 15.36
C ILE A 37 3.82 2.38 16.59
N PRO A 38 2.83 2.67 17.46
CA PRO A 38 3.01 3.50 18.65
C PRO A 38 4.19 3.05 19.49
N GLY A 39 5.04 4.00 19.91
CA GLY A 39 6.27 3.70 20.65
C GLY A 39 7.44 3.25 19.79
N THR A 40 7.26 3.10 18.47
CA THR A 40 8.34 2.79 17.53
C THR A 40 8.33 3.73 16.32
N ARG A 41 9.37 3.64 15.49
CA ARG A 41 9.42 4.28 14.16
C ARG A 41 9.44 3.22 13.05
N LYS A 42 8.74 2.11 13.27
CA LYS A 42 8.68 0.98 12.34
C LYS A 42 7.27 0.81 11.79
N TRP A 43 7.21 0.24 10.60
CA TRP A 43 5.98 -0.12 9.90
C TRP A 43 5.87 -1.63 9.81
N ASP A 44 4.66 -2.15 9.92
CA ASP A 44 4.40 -3.56 9.67
C ASP A 44 4.18 -3.78 8.17
N LYS A 45 4.86 -4.77 7.59
CA LYS A 45 4.68 -5.13 6.17
C LYS A 45 3.23 -5.45 5.84
N ARG A 46 2.54 -6.22 6.69
CA ARG A 46 1.14 -6.59 6.46
C ARG A 46 0.20 -5.39 6.52
N ALA A 47 0.53 -4.37 7.32
CA ALA A 47 -0.26 -3.15 7.36
C ALA A 47 -0.07 -2.32 6.09
N ILE A 48 1.14 -2.34 5.52
CA ILE A 48 1.42 -1.73 4.21
C ILE A 48 0.65 -2.49 3.13
N ASP A 49 0.76 -3.81 3.09
CA ASP A 49 0.02 -4.65 2.12
C ASP A 49 -1.49 -4.42 2.25
N ALA A 50 -2.06 -4.45 3.46
CA ALA A 50 -3.49 -4.20 3.67
C ALA A 50 -3.94 -2.81 3.18
N LYS A 51 -3.10 -1.77 3.33
CA LYS A 51 -3.40 -0.44 2.79
C LYS A 51 -3.23 -0.36 1.29
N LEU A 52 -2.28 -1.11 0.71
CA LEU A 52 -2.17 -1.24 -0.74
C LEU A 52 -3.38 -1.97 -1.31
N ASP A 53 -3.85 -3.03 -0.66
CA ASP A 53 -5.05 -3.77 -1.04
C ASP A 53 -6.31 -2.88 -0.94
N GLU A 54 -6.44 -2.08 0.12
CA GLU A 54 -7.51 -1.08 0.27
C GLU A 54 -7.46 -0.01 -0.84
N ILE A 55 -6.26 0.51 -1.16
CA ILE A 55 -6.07 1.51 -2.22
C ILE A 55 -6.32 0.91 -3.62
N SER A 56 -5.92 -0.35 -3.82
CA SER A 56 -6.04 -1.06 -5.09
C SER A 56 -7.44 -1.68 -5.30
N GLY A 57 -8.36 -1.53 -4.34
CA GLY A 57 -9.69 -2.14 -4.43
C GLY A 57 -9.66 -3.67 -4.34
N LEU A 58 -8.55 -4.27 -3.91
CA LEU A 58 -8.41 -5.73 -3.74
C LEU A 58 -9.04 -6.23 -2.44
N ASP A 59 -9.37 -5.34 -1.51
CA ASP A 59 -10.12 -5.64 -0.29
C ASP A 59 -11.62 -5.83 -0.59
N GLY A 60 -11.95 -6.77 -1.48
CA GLY A 60 -13.22 -7.52 -1.55
C GLY A 60 -14.56 -6.80 -1.38
N ASN A 61 -14.62 -5.47 -1.46
CA ASN A 61 -15.83 -4.68 -1.47
C ASN A 61 -16.02 -4.17 -2.89
N ASP A 62 -16.84 -4.94 -3.59
CA ASP A 62 -17.61 -4.66 -4.79
C ASP A 62 -18.05 -3.17 -4.91
N ASP A 63 -17.15 -2.29 -5.33
CA ASP A 63 -17.47 -0.96 -5.86
C ASP A 63 -16.56 -0.76 -7.09
N GLU A 64 -17.08 -1.24 -8.23
CA GLU A 64 -16.54 -1.19 -9.59
C GLU A 64 -15.24 -0.39 -9.78
N ASP A 65 -14.14 -1.11 -10.04
CA ASP A 65 -12.89 -0.48 -10.48
C ASP A 65 -13.16 0.31 -11.78
N PRO A 66 -12.84 1.62 -11.84
CA PRO A 66 -12.94 2.41 -13.07
C PRO A 66 -12.21 1.78 -14.27
N TYR A 67 -11.24 0.89 -14.01
CA TYR A 67 -10.52 0.12 -15.02
C TYR A 67 -11.36 -1.00 -15.66
N ASP A 68 -12.16 -1.74 -14.86
CA ASP A 68 -13.10 -2.76 -15.37
C ASP A 68 -14.17 -2.14 -16.29
N LYS A 69 -14.64 -0.94 -15.93
CA LYS A 69 -15.55 -0.16 -16.77
C LYS A 69 -14.89 0.22 -18.11
N TRP A 70 -13.63 0.64 -18.07
CA TRP A 70 -12.88 1.01 -19.28
C TRP A 70 -12.59 -0.20 -20.19
N GLU A 71 -12.20 -1.35 -19.63
CA GLU A 71 -11.98 -2.57 -20.43
C GLU A 71 -13.26 -3.06 -21.13
N ARG A 72 -14.42 -2.94 -20.47
CA ARG A 72 -15.71 -3.29 -21.08
C ARG A 72 -16.12 -2.32 -22.19
N GLU A 73 -15.91 -1.02 -22.01
CA GLU A 73 -16.24 -0.01 -23.03
C GLU A 73 -15.27 -0.02 -24.23
N ASN A 74 -14.03 -0.49 -24.05
CA ASN A 74 -12.98 -0.40 -25.08
C ASN A 74 -12.63 -1.74 -25.75
N SER A 75 -13.20 -2.87 -25.30
CA SER A 75 -13.10 -4.18 -25.98
C SER A 75 -14.14 -4.40 -27.09
N ASP A 76 -15.10 -3.49 -27.26
CA ASP A 76 -16.06 -3.51 -28.38
C ASP A 76 -15.67 -2.45 -29.43
N ASN A 77 -14.57 -2.68 -30.13
CA ASN A 77 -14.27 -2.03 -31.42
C ASN A 77 -13.49 -2.97 -32.35
#